data_AF-A0A9D1M5K7-F1
#
_entry.id   AF-A0A9D1M5K7-F1
#
_cell.length_a   1.000
_cell.length_b   1.000
_cell.length_c   1.000
_cell.angle_alpha   90.00
_cell.angle_beta   90.00
_cell.angle_gamma   90.00
#
_symmetry.space_group_name_H-M   'P 1'
#
loop_
_entity.id
_entity.type
_entity.pdbx_description
1 polymer ?
#
loop_
_entity_poly.entity_id
_entity_poly.type
_entity_poly.pdbx_seq_one_letter_code
_entity_poly.pdbx_strand_id
1 'polypeptide(L)'
;MFTPLKLKKEVSETTADIDADDVLSVKQNLKRFGCYQEPEWGMTPITDNDMFKGISIYQRKSNLKQDRVMKPQGETETAINNELKRHKPAYLQFNGKEVSWHEDGQKKKSWPAMSGKKGYQCRTDTEITDHGPIPEGKWILRKGSGQHYRSEDLTWRDKLHFNSWKNKPAAWGNSRIKLEPAEDTDTKGRTDMYAHGGKELGSAGCIDLADGMEDFYKDFSRYDDDLIMNVKYDEECW
;
A
#
# COMPACT_ATOMS: atom_id res chain seq x y z
N MET A 1 -7.54 3.30 -11.94
CA MET A 1 -8.12 2.53 -13.06
C MET A 1 -6.98 1.82 -13.75
N PHE A 2 -7.00 0.49 -13.82
CA PHE A 2 -6.01 -0.29 -14.55
C PHE A 2 -6.12 0.00 -16.04
N THR A 3 -5.05 0.52 -16.63
CA THR A 3 -4.92 0.70 -18.08
C THR A 3 -3.76 -0.17 -18.57
N PRO A 4 -4.02 -1.20 -19.39
CA PRO A 4 -2.94 -2.01 -19.93
C PRO A 4 -2.06 -1.18 -20.86
N LEU A 5 -0.76 -1.47 -20.86
CA LEU A 5 0.14 -0.98 -21.90
C LEU A 5 -0.31 -1.56 -23.24
N LYS A 6 -0.53 -0.70 -24.23
CA LYS A 6 -0.88 -1.11 -25.59
C LYS A 6 -0.04 -0.29 -26.56
N LEU A 7 1.04 -0.88 -27.06
CA LEU A 7 1.91 -0.18 -27.99
C LEU A 7 1.21 -0.04 -29.34
N LYS A 8 1.32 1.15 -29.93
CA LYS A 8 0.89 1.41 -31.30
C LYS A 8 1.98 1.03 -32.30
N LYS A 9 3.25 1.24 -31.96
CA LYS A 9 4.43 0.96 -32.80
C LYS A 9 5.51 0.21 -32.04
N GLU A 10 6.52 -0.24 -32.77
CA GLU A 10 7.72 -0.80 -32.14
C GLU A 10 8.48 0.30 -31.40
N VAL A 11 8.95 -0.02 -30.19
CA VAL A 11 9.87 0.81 -29.42
C VAL A 11 11.23 0.10 -29.39
N SER A 12 12.19 0.58 -30.16
CA SER A 12 13.56 0.08 -30.23
C SER A 12 14.56 1.18 -30.60
N GLU A 13 15.84 1.00 -30.29
CA GLU A 13 16.90 1.96 -30.64
C GLU A 13 17.10 2.11 -32.16
N THR A 14 16.60 1.15 -32.96
CA THR A 14 16.87 1.06 -34.40
C THR A 14 15.73 1.53 -35.29
N THR A 15 14.55 1.80 -34.73
CA THR A 15 13.42 2.33 -35.51
C THR A 15 13.38 3.86 -35.41
N ALA A 16 13.14 4.52 -36.54
CA ALA A 16 12.97 5.97 -36.60
C ALA A 16 11.53 6.42 -36.32
N ASP A 17 10.57 5.49 -36.28
CA ASP A 17 9.14 5.77 -36.18
C ASP A 17 8.55 5.20 -34.88
N ILE A 18 8.76 5.92 -33.78
CA ILE A 18 8.25 5.59 -32.45
C ILE A 18 7.12 6.55 -32.10
N ASP A 19 6.00 6.02 -31.62
CA ASP A 19 4.86 6.84 -31.18
C ASP A 19 5.17 7.51 -29.82
N ALA A 20 4.92 8.81 -29.72
CA ALA A 20 5.19 9.60 -28.51
C ALA A 20 4.42 9.11 -27.27
N ASP A 21 3.19 8.61 -27.44
CA ASP A 21 2.40 8.09 -26.33
C ASP A 21 2.94 6.73 -25.86
N ASP A 22 3.48 5.92 -26.77
CA ASP A 22 4.17 4.67 -26.44
C ASP A 22 5.42 4.98 -25.60
N VAL A 23 6.19 6.01 -25.94
CA VAL A 23 7.36 6.44 -25.15
C VAL A 23 6.98 6.78 -23.71
N LEU A 24 5.97 7.63 -23.51
CA LEU A 24 5.51 8.00 -22.17
C LEU A 24 4.98 6.78 -21.40
N SER A 25 4.15 5.96 -22.04
CA SER A 25 3.56 4.78 -21.41
C SER A 25 4.63 3.76 -21.01
N VAL A 26 5.66 3.55 -21.84
CA VAL A 26 6.79 2.67 -21.52
C VAL A 26 7.57 3.23 -20.34
N LYS A 27 7.98 4.51 -20.36
CA LYS A 27 8.74 5.12 -19.25
C LYS A 27 7.98 5.08 -17.93
N GLN A 28 6.68 5.35 -17.93
CA GLN A 28 5.83 5.28 -16.72
C GLN A 28 5.83 3.87 -16.12
N ASN A 29 5.66 2.84 -16.96
CA ASN A 29 5.63 1.46 -16.49
C ASN A 29 7.02 0.97 -16.05
N LEU A 30 8.09 1.34 -16.76
CA LEU A 30 9.45 1.04 -16.32
C LEU A 30 9.77 1.71 -14.98
N LYS A 31 9.35 2.97 -14.77
CA LYS A 31 9.50 3.67 -13.49
C LYS A 31 8.79 2.92 -12.39
N ARG A 32 7.52 2.55 -12.63
CA ARG A 32 6.69 1.80 -11.68
C ARG A 32 7.35 0.50 -11.22
N PHE A 33 8.04 -0.21 -12.11
CA PHE A 33 8.71 -1.47 -11.79
C PHE A 33 10.18 -1.31 -11.37
N GLY A 34 10.61 -0.09 -11.05
CA GLY A 34 11.97 0.21 -10.58
C GLY A 34 13.05 0.05 -11.66
N CYS A 35 12.67 0.02 -12.93
CA CYS A 35 13.56 -0.17 -14.07
C CYS A 35 13.96 1.15 -14.75
N TYR A 36 13.34 2.27 -14.38
CA TYR A 36 13.65 3.60 -14.93
C TYR A 36 13.62 4.66 -13.83
N GLN A 37 14.65 5.50 -13.78
CA GLN A 37 14.70 6.64 -12.86
C GLN A 37 14.22 7.89 -13.61
N GLU A 38 13.23 8.58 -13.07
CA GLU A 38 12.76 9.83 -13.70
C GLU A 38 13.83 10.93 -13.55
N PRO A 39 14.21 11.62 -14.64
CA PRO A 39 15.10 12.77 -14.59
C PRO A 39 14.50 13.93 -13.78
N GLU A 40 15.35 14.83 -13.27
CA GLU A 40 14.89 15.99 -12.46
C GLU A 40 13.93 16.91 -13.22
N TRP A 41 14.10 17.06 -14.54
CA TRP A 41 13.21 17.87 -15.39
C TRP A 41 11.92 17.13 -15.80
N GLY A 42 11.71 15.92 -15.31
CA GLY A 42 10.52 15.12 -15.54
C GLY A 42 10.57 14.25 -16.79
N MET A 43 9.53 13.41 -16.92
CA MET A 43 9.37 12.45 -18.01
C MET A 43 8.86 13.12 -19.30
N THR A 44 9.61 12.96 -20.40
CA THR A 44 9.27 13.53 -21.72
C THR A 44 8.83 12.44 -22.72
N PRO A 45 8.06 12.79 -23.77
CA PRO A 45 7.67 11.88 -24.86
C PRO A 45 8.80 11.59 -25.86
N ILE A 46 10.04 11.99 -25.56
CA ILE A 46 11.21 11.80 -26.41
C ILE A 46 11.97 10.58 -25.91
N THR A 47 12.43 9.71 -26.79
CA THR A 47 13.27 8.56 -26.39
C THR A 47 14.61 9.01 -25.80
N ASP A 48 15.12 8.25 -24.86
CA ASP A 48 16.44 8.47 -24.26
C ASP A 48 17.11 7.12 -23.94
N ASN A 49 18.42 7.15 -23.72
CA ASN A 49 19.21 5.95 -23.44
C ASN A 49 18.77 5.25 -22.14
N ASP A 50 18.30 6.01 -21.15
CA ASP A 50 17.85 5.47 -19.87
C ASP A 50 16.54 4.68 -20.02
N MET A 51 15.65 5.08 -20.92
CA MET A 51 14.48 4.31 -21.30
C MET A 51 14.87 2.94 -21.86
N PHE A 52 15.75 2.89 -22.87
CA PHE A 52 16.16 1.62 -23.48
C PHE A 52 16.96 0.73 -22.52
N LYS A 53 17.80 1.34 -21.67
CA LYS A 53 18.44 0.65 -20.54
C LYS A 53 17.39 0.08 -19.59
N GLY A 54 16.33 0.82 -19.31
CA GLY A 54 15.22 0.37 -18.49
C GLY A 54 14.47 -0.81 -19.10
N ILE A 55 14.20 -0.80 -20.41
CA ILE A 55 13.65 -1.97 -21.13
C ILE A 55 14.58 -3.18 -20.94
N SER A 56 15.89 -2.99 -21.11
CA SER A 56 16.89 -4.05 -20.90
C SER A 56 16.89 -4.62 -19.48
N ILE A 57 16.76 -3.76 -18.46
CA ILE A 57 16.69 -4.15 -17.06
C ILE A 57 15.41 -4.95 -16.81
N TYR A 58 14.28 -4.47 -17.32
CA TYR A 58 12.99 -5.13 -17.18
C TYR A 58 12.98 -6.50 -17.86
N GLN A 59 13.43 -6.59 -19.11
CA GLN A 59 13.52 -7.86 -19.84
C GLN A 59 14.34 -8.89 -19.05
N ARG A 60 15.50 -8.49 -18.52
CA ARG A 60 16.32 -9.35 -17.66
C ARG A 60 15.59 -9.75 -16.36
N LYS A 61 14.97 -8.80 -15.66
CA LYS A 61 14.20 -9.04 -14.41
C LYS A 61 13.08 -10.07 -14.65
N SER A 62 12.47 -10.03 -15.82
CA SER A 62 11.34 -10.86 -16.21
C SER A 62 11.73 -12.12 -16.99
N ASN A 63 13.02 -12.46 -17.07
CA ASN A 63 13.55 -13.61 -17.82
C ASN A 63 13.11 -13.64 -19.30
N LEU A 64 13.02 -12.48 -19.93
CA LEU A 64 12.72 -12.31 -21.35
C LEU A 64 14.01 -12.18 -22.16
N LYS A 65 13.88 -12.19 -23.50
CA LYS A 65 15.01 -11.86 -24.37
C LYS A 65 15.44 -10.40 -24.13
N GLN A 66 16.73 -10.20 -23.82
CA GLN A 66 17.29 -8.89 -23.52
C GLN A 66 17.76 -8.17 -24.80
N ASP A 67 16.82 -7.79 -25.66
CA ASP A 67 17.11 -7.12 -26.94
C ASP A 67 16.74 -5.63 -26.99
N ARG A 68 16.18 -5.09 -25.90
CA ARG A 68 15.69 -3.69 -25.79
C ARG A 68 14.59 -3.34 -26.79
N VAL A 69 13.94 -4.35 -27.36
CA VAL A 69 12.84 -4.17 -28.30
C VAL A 69 11.52 -4.44 -27.59
N MET A 70 10.55 -3.55 -27.80
CA MET A 70 9.16 -3.79 -27.45
C MET A 70 8.30 -3.69 -28.70
N LYS A 71 7.67 -4.79 -29.08
CA LYS A 71 6.72 -4.85 -30.20
C LYS A 71 5.29 -4.80 -29.66
N PRO A 72 4.34 -4.21 -30.42
CA PRO A 72 2.92 -4.37 -30.14
C PRO A 72 2.56 -5.85 -29.93
N GLN A 73 1.90 -6.16 -28.83
CA GLN A 73 1.54 -7.53 -28.42
C GLN A 73 2.73 -8.50 -28.26
N GLY A 74 3.96 -7.98 -28.22
CA GLY A 74 5.18 -8.77 -28.05
C GLY A 74 5.39 -9.28 -26.62
N GLU A 75 6.50 -9.97 -26.41
CA GLU A 75 6.84 -10.58 -25.11
C GLU A 75 6.93 -9.53 -23.98
N THR A 76 7.59 -8.39 -24.24
CA THR A 76 7.81 -7.34 -23.23
C THR A 76 6.51 -6.62 -22.87
N GLU A 77 5.67 -6.28 -23.85
CA GLU A 77 4.35 -5.68 -23.61
C GLU A 77 3.46 -6.64 -22.81
N THR A 78 3.42 -7.92 -23.19
CA THR A 78 2.63 -8.95 -22.52
C THR A 78 3.09 -9.15 -21.08
N ALA A 79 4.40 -9.20 -20.84
CA ALA A 79 4.96 -9.33 -19.50
C ALA A 79 4.63 -8.13 -18.60
N ILE A 80 4.80 -6.90 -19.10
CA ILE A 80 4.40 -5.68 -18.40
C ILE A 80 2.92 -5.73 -18.06
N ASN A 81 2.06 -6.09 -19.01
CA ASN A 81 0.62 -6.20 -18.76
C ASN A 81 0.27 -7.26 -17.71
N ASN A 82 0.98 -8.39 -17.69
CA ASN A 82 0.80 -9.41 -16.66
C ASN A 82 1.32 -8.96 -15.29
N GLU A 83 2.36 -8.14 -15.22
CA GLU A 83 2.82 -7.51 -13.98
C GLU A 83 1.82 -6.44 -13.52
N LEU A 84 1.36 -5.55 -14.40
CA LEU A 84 0.32 -4.56 -14.08
C LEU A 84 -0.97 -5.20 -13.55
N LYS A 85 -1.36 -6.37 -14.08
CA LYS A 85 -2.52 -7.13 -13.58
C LYS A 85 -2.31 -7.66 -12.17
N ARG A 86 -1.07 -7.99 -11.80
CA ARG A 86 -0.68 -8.47 -10.47
C ARG A 86 -0.55 -7.32 -9.47
N HIS A 87 -0.02 -6.17 -9.90
CA HIS A 87 0.21 -4.99 -9.06
C HIS A 87 -0.84 -3.92 -9.33
N LYS A 88 -2.11 -4.23 -9.09
CA LYS A 88 -3.17 -3.21 -9.23
C LYS A 88 -3.00 -2.15 -8.15
N PRO A 89 -3.11 -0.85 -8.48
CA PRO A 89 -3.07 0.20 -7.46
C PRO A 89 -4.15 -0.06 -6.42
N ALA A 90 -3.74 -0.17 -5.16
CA ALA A 90 -4.63 -0.37 -4.03
C ALA A 90 -4.55 0.79 -3.03
N TYR A 91 -5.65 1.01 -2.33
CA TYR A 91 -5.72 1.91 -1.18
C TYR A 91 -6.72 1.38 -0.17
N LEU A 92 -6.65 1.90 1.06
CA LEU A 92 -7.56 1.57 2.14
C LEU A 92 -8.48 2.75 2.46
N GLN A 93 -9.68 2.45 2.93
CA GLN A 93 -10.60 3.44 3.49
C GLN A 93 -11.06 2.96 4.86
N PHE A 94 -10.92 3.79 5.89
CA PHE A 94 -11.48 3.53 7.22
C PHE A 94 -12.57 4.55 7.51
N ASN A 95 -13.78 4.08 7.82
CA ASN A 95 -14.95 4.92 8.01
C ASN A 95 -15.49 5.00 9.44
N GLY A 96 -14.74 4.46 10.41
CA GLY A 96 -15.18 4.32 11.80
C GLY A 96 -15.64 2.91 12.15
N LYS A 97 -16.22 2.18 11.19
CA LYS A 97 -16.81 0.84 11.41
C LYS A 97 -16.11 -0.29 10.65
N GLU A 98 -15.43 0.02 9.57
CA GLU A 98 -14.68 -0.96 8.78
C GLU A 98 -13.48 -0.34 8.07
N VAL A 99 -12.46 -1.17 7.86
CA VAL A 99 -11.40 -0.91 6.88
C VAL A 99 -11.79 -1.61 5.58
N SER A 100 -11.87 -0.87 4.48
CA SER A 100 -12.16 -1.37 3.15
C SER A 100 -10.90 -1.34 2.27
N TRP A 101 -10.62 -2.44 1.58
CA TRP A 101 -9.55 -2.54 0.59
C TRP A 101 -10.09 -2.27 -0.81
N HIS A 102 -9.53 -1.27 -1.48
CA HIS A 102 -9.94 -0.89 -2.82
C HIS A 102 -8.80 -1.18 -3.80
N GLU A 103 -9.11 -1.87 -4.90
CA GLU A 103 -8.18 -2.07 -6.01
C GLU A 103 -8.82 -1.52 -7.28
N ASP A 104 -8.05 -0.74 -8.04
CA ASP A 104 -8.57 -0.05 -9.22
C ASP A 104 -9.82 0.82 -8.95
N GLY A 105 -9.95 1.30 -7.72
CA GLY A 105 -11.11 2.10 -7.27
C GLY A 105 -12.33 1.27 -6.86
N GLN A 106 -12.29 -0.05 -6.99
CA GLN A 106 -13.39 -0.93 -6.56
C GLN A 106 -13.10 -1.53 -5.19
N LYS A 107 -14.06 -1.46 -4.27
CA LYS A 107 -14.01 -2.17 -2.99
C LYS A 107 -13.94 -3.68 -3.25
N LYS A 108 -12.84 -4.33 -2.85
CA LYS A 108 -12.60 -5.77 -3.01
C LYS A 108 -12.93 -6.55 -1.75
N LYS A 109 -12.65 -5.95 -0.60
CA LYS A 109 -12.78 -6.59 0.71
C LYS A 109 -13.01 -5.54 1.79
N SER A 110 -13.59 -5.94 2.90
CA SER A 110 -13.57 -5.13 4.12
C SER A 110 -13.54 -5.98 5.36
N TRP A 111 -13.06 -5.37 6.44
CA TRP A 111 -12.97 -5.94 7.77
C TRP A 111 -13.65 -5.00 8.75
N PRO A 112 -14.49 -5.49 9.67
CA PRO A 112 -14.94 -4.70 10.81
C PRO A 112 -13.72 -4.10 11.51
N ALA A 113 -13.82 -2.83 11.83
CA ALA A 113 -12.73 -2.10 12.44
C ALA A 113 -13.27 -0.97 13.31
N MET A 114 -12.51 -0.57 14.32
CA MET A 114 -12.93 0.47 15.22
C MET A 114 -11.75 1.28 15.73
N SER A 115 -12.00 2.56 15.93
CA SER A 115 -11.09 3.47 16.61
C SER A 115 -11.84 4.20 17.70
N GLY A 116 -11.12 4.58 18.75
CA GLY A 116 -11.71 5.14 19.97
C GLY A 116 -12.14 4.06 20.96
N LYS A 117 -12.05 4.39 22.25
CA LYS A 117 -12.57 3.55 23.33
C LYS A 117 -14.10 3.64 23.37
N LYS A 118 -14.74 2.64 23.96
CA LYS A 118 -16.19 2.68 24.24
C LYS A 118 -16.57 4.00 24.92
N GLY A 119 -17.52 4.72 24.33
CA GLY A 119 -17.98 6.04 24.79
C GLY A 119 -17.16 7.23 24.28
N TYR A 120 -16.14 7.00 23.46
CA TYR A 120 -15.29 7.99 22.80
C TYR A 120 -15.19 7.70 21.29
N GLN A 121 -16.31 7.28 20.69
CA GLN A 121 -16.40 6.82 19.29
C GLN A 121 -17.13 7.84 18.44
N CYS A 122 -16.97 9.13 18.77
CA CYS A 122 -17.47 10.23 17.96
C CYS A 122 -16.33 10.97 17.28
N ARG A 123 -16.63 11.60 16.14
CA ARG A 123 -15.66 12.42 15.39
C ARG A 123 -15.12 13.58 16.23
N THR A 124 -15.96 14.17 17.08
CA THR A 124 -15.57 15.23 18.02
C THR A 124 -14.59 14.75 19.09
N ASP A 125 -14.55 13.45 19.39
CA ASP A 125 -13.66 12.90 20.40
C ASP A 125 -12.22 12.76 19.89
N THR A 126 -11.94 12.98 18.60
CA THR A 126 -10.58 12.90 18.02
C THR A 126 -9.57 13.77 18.77
N GLU A 127 -10.04 14.89 19.33
CA GLU A 127 -9.27 15.83 20.17
C GLU A 127 -8.90 15.26 21.56
N ILE A 128 -9.53 14.16 22.00
CA ILE A 128 -9.34 13.57 23.33
C ILE A 128 -8.24 12.50 23.29
N THR A 129 -7.01 12.91 23.59
CA THR A 129 -5.83 12.04 23.62
C THR A 129 -6.04 10.78 24.48
N ASP A 130 -5.54 9.65 23.98
CA ASP A 130 -5.61 8.29 24.54
C ASP A 130 -7.01 7.71 24.78
N HIS A 131 -8.05 8.34 24.21
CA HIS A 131 -9.44 7.88 24.34
C HIS A 131 -10.18 7.92 23.02
N GLY A 132 -10.11 9.06 22.35
CA GLY A 132 -10.79 9.29 21.08
C GLY A 132 -10.18 8.52 19.91
N PRO A 133 -10.88 8.54 18.78
CA PRO A 133 -10.48 7.81 17.60
C PRO A 133 -9.31 8.51 16.88
N ILE A 134 -8.72 7.80 15.93
CA ILE A 134 -7.65 8.32 15.08
C ILE A 134 -8.13 9.56 14.30
N PRO A 135 -7.33 10.64 14.18
CA PRO A 135 -7.75 11.79 13.40
C PRO A 135 -7.99 11.44 11.91
N GLU A 136 -8.98 12.12 11.31
CA GLU A 136 -9.23 12.05 9.87
C GLU A 136 -8.01 12.53 9.08
N GLY A 137 -7.79 11.93 7.91
CA GLY A 137 -6.63 12.24 7.08
C GLY A 137 -6.07 11.02 6.38
N LYS A 138 -4.86 11.17 5.83
CA LYS A 138 -4.15 10.10 5.13
C LYS A 138 -3.08 9.50 6.04
N TRP A 139 -3.14 8.20 6.19
CA TRP A 139 -2.19 7.42 6.98
C TRP A 139 -1.52 6.38 6.09
N ILE A 140 -0.22 6.26 6.18
CA ILE A 140 0.62 5.41 5.33
C ILE A 140 0.97 4.14 6.10
N LEU A 141 0.66 3.00 5.51
CA LEU A 141 1.06 1.68 5.97
C LEU A 141 2.26 1.25 5.12
N ARG A 142 3.46 1.42 5.67
CA ARG A 142 4.70 1.05 4.98
C ARG A 142 4.81 -0.46 4.88
N LYS A 143 5.11 -1.01 3.70
CA LYS A 143 5.23 -2.45 3.45
C LYS A 143 6.08 -3.17 4.51
N GLY A 144 7.21 -2.57 4.90
CA GLY A 144 8.13 -3.12 5.89
C GLY A 144 7.75 -2.90 7.36
N SER A 145 6.67 -2.19 7.65
CA SER A 145 6.26 -1.88 9.04
C SER A 145 5.37 -2.95 9.69
N GLY A 146 4.90 -3.92 8.91
CA GLY A 146 4.10 -5.03 9.41
C GLY A 146 4.89 -5.92 10.36
N GLN A 147 4.30 -6.21 11.52
CA GLN A 147 4.85 -7.10 12.51
C GLN A 147 3.82 -8.18 12.83
N HIS A 148 4.24 -9.44 12.73
CA HIS A 148 3.44 -10.61 13.07
C HIS A 148 4.28 -11.57 13.90
N TYR A 149 3.68 -12.20 14.90
CA TYR A 149 4.34 -13.26 15.67
C TYR A 149 3.38 -14.43 15.89
N ARG A 150 3.92 -15.64 15.98
CA ARG A 150 3.19 -16.77 16.57
C ARG A 150 3.58 -16.88 18.03
N SER A 151 2.65 -17.30 18.88
CA SER A 151 2.92 -17.49 20.33
C SER A 151 4.12 -18.42 20.59
N GLU A 152 4.37 -19.35 19.67
CA GLU A 152 5.50 -20.28 19.66
C GLU A 152 6.85 -19.56 19.40
N ASP A 153 6.84 -18.45 18.67
CA ASP A 153 8.02 -17.66 18.31
C ASP A 153 8.46 -16.72 19.44
N LEU A 154 7.70 -16.63 20.54
CA LEU A 154 8.02 -15.75 21.66
C LEU A 154 9.24 -16.27 22.43
N THR A 155 10.32 -15.50 22.35
CA THR A 155 11.55 -15.79 23.10
C THR A 155 11.37 -15.55 24.60
N TRP A 156 12.26 -16.10 25.42
CA TRP A 156 12.29 -15.81 26.86
C TRP A 156 12.47 -14.31 27.16
N ARG A 157 13.17 -13.56 26.28
CA ARG A 157 13.32 -12.11 26.40
C ARG A 157 12.01 -11.39 26.10
N ASP A 158 11.30 -11.76 25.03
CA ASP A 158 9.98 -11.19 24.74
C ASP A 158 9.04 -11.37 25.93
N LYS A 159 9.05 -12.55 26.57
CA LYS A 159 8.24 -12.87 27.75
C LYS A 159 8.62 -12.05 28.99
N LEU A 160 9.87 -11.57 29.09
CA LEU A 160 10.35 -10.72 30.19
C LEU A 160 9.95 -9.24 29.99
N HIS A 161 9.71 -8.83 28.75
CA HIS A 161 9.24 -7.48 28.42
C HIS A 161 7.72 -7.37 28.56
N PHE A 162 7.21 -7.33 29.79
CA PHE A 162 5.76 -7.28 30.09
C PHE A 162 4.99 -6.13 29.42
N ASN A 163 5.67 -5.04 29.04
CA ASN A 163 5.05 -3.92 28.31
C ASN A 163 4.96 -4.13 26.79
N SER A 164 5.53 -5.22 26.26
CA SER A 164 5.43 -5.57 24.85
C SER A 164 3.98 -5.90 24.48
N TRP A 165 3.53 -5.36 23.34
CA TRP A 165 2.24 -5.71 22.74
C TRP A 165 2.09 -7.22 22.50
N LYS A 166 3.20 -7.91 22.22
CA LYS A 166 3.24 -9.37 22.01
C LYS A 166 2.83 -10.19 23.25
N ASN A 167 2.90 -9.59 24.43
CA ASN A 167 2.43 -10.19 25.67
C ASN A 167 0.98 -9.79 26.01
N LYS A 168 0.31 -9.04 25.12
CA LYS A 168 -1.05 -8.54 25.28
C LYS A 168 -1.94 -8.94 24.09
N PRO A 169 -1.99 -10.24 23.70
CA PRO A 169 -2.73 -10.69 22.51
C PRO A 169 -4.22 -10.38 22.57
N ALA A 170 -4.81 -10.27 23.77
CA ALA A 170 -6.20 -9.86 23.91
C ALA A 170 -6.48 -8.43 23.43
N ALA A 171 -5.50 -7.53 23.54
CA ALA A 171 -5.64 -6.11 23.18
C ALA A 171 -4.96 -5.73 21.86
N TRP A 172 -4.03 -6.56 21.36
CA TRP A 172 -3.24 -6.24 20.16
C TRP A 172 -3.29 -7.32 19.08
N GLY A 173 -3.86 -8.49 19.38
CA GLY A 173 -3.77 -9.66 18.51
C GLY A 173 -2.32 -10.11 18.29
N ASN A 174 -2.09 -10.81 17.19
CA ASN A 174 -0.77 -11.32 16.83
C ASN A 174 -0.07 -10.47 15.75
N SER A 175 -0.78 -9.48 15.22
CA SER A 175 -0.36 -8.68 14.07
C SER A 175 -0.61 -7.20 14.32
N ARG A 176 0.35 -6.36 13.92
CA ARG A 176 0.17 -4.90 13.87
C ARG A 176 0.94 -4.29 12.70
N ILE A 177 0.44 -3.18 12.17
CA ILE A 177 1.07 -2.41 11.10
C ILE A 177 1.11 -0.95 11.54
N LYS A 178 2.25 -0.29 11.39
CA LYS A 178 2.40 1.12 11.80
C LYS A 178 1.62 2.04 10.87
N LEU A 179 0.92 3.02 11.43
CA LEU A 179 0.25 4.09 10.71
C LEU A 179 1.10 5.36 10.80
N GLU A 180 1.73 5.74 9.70
CA GLU A 180 2.50 6.98 9.61
C GLU A 180 1.63 8.08 9.01
N PRO A 181 1.54 9.27 9.62
CA PRO A 181 0.77 10.35 9.02
C PRO A 181 1.42 10.82 7.71
N ALA A 182 0.61 11.09 6.70
CA ALA A 182 1.05 11.89 5.56
C ALA A 182 1.35 13.33 6.00
N GLU A 183 2.12 14.06 5.19
CA GLU A 183 2.54 15.44 5.50
C GLU A 183 1.36 16.40 5.73
N ASP A 184 0.22 16.16 5.06
CA ASP A 184 -1.01 16.95 5.16
C ASP A 184 -1.98 16.48 6.28
N THR A 185 -1.61 15.49 7.08
CA THR A 185 -2.47 14.93 8.13
C THR A 185 -2.25 15.63 9.47
N ASP A 186 -3.27 16.33 9.96
CA ASP A 186 -3.29 16.87 11.33
C ASP A 186 -3.48 15.73 12.34
N THR A 187 -2.38 15.33 12.98
CA THR A 187 -2.39 14.22 13.92
C THR A 187 -2.99 14.58 15.27
N LYS A 188 -3.38 15.83 15.54
CA LYS A 188 -3.83 16.26 16.87
C LYS A 188 -2.81 15.92 17.98
N GLY A 189 -1.53 15.89 17.65
CA GLY A 189 -0.44 15.50 18.56
C GLY A 189 -0.32 13.99 18.80
N ARG A 190 -1.06 13.14 18.07
CA ARG A 190 -0.95 11.68 18.17
C ARG A 190 0.33 11.17 17.54
N THR A 191 0.98 10.24 18.22
CA THR A 191 2.16 9.49 17.76
C THR A 191 1.95 8.00 18.00
N ASP A 192 2.72 7.15 17.33
CA ASP A 192 2.70 5.69 17.55
C ASP A 192 1.33 5.02 17.33
N MET A 193 0.70 5.37 16.21
CA MET A 193 -0.56 4.79 15.78
C MET A 193 -0.35 3.48 14.99
N TYR A 194 -1.28 2.53 15.16
CA TYR A 194 -1.20 1.22 14.52
C TYR A 194 -2.57 0.76 14.01
N ALA A 195 -2.57 -0.04 12.96
CA ALA A 195 -3.63 -1.00 12.68
C ALA A 195 -3.26 -2.31 13.39
N HIS A 196 -4.13 -2.84 14.25
CA HIS A 196 -3.86 -4.06 15.02
C HIS A 196 -5.12 -4.91 15.20
N GLY A 197 -4.98 -6.07 15.84
CA GLY A 197 -6.10 -6.94 16.18
C GLY A 197 -6.38 -6.99 17.68
N GLY A 198 -7.09 -8.00 18.12
CA GLY A 198 -7.49 -8.12 19.51
C GLY A 198 -8.76 -8.95 19.62
N LYS A 199 -9.21 -9.18 20.85
CA LYS A 199 -10.47 -9.90 21.10
C LYS A 199 -11.70 -9.01 20.98
N GLU A 200 -11.54 -7.71 21.20
CA GLU A 200 -12.64 -6.75 21.25
C GLU A 200 -12.29 -5.55 20.38
N LEU A 201 -13.28 -5.02 19.66
CA LEU A 201 -13.10 -3.83 18.83
C LEU A 201 -12.98 -2.58 19.70
N GLY A 202 -12.00 -1.74 19.37
CA GLY A 202 -11.82 -0.41 19.92
C GLY A 202 -10.46 -0.24 20.59
N SER A 203 -9.91 0.96 20.47
CA SER A 203 -8.57 1.25 20.97
C SER A 203 -8.42 2.73 21.35
N ALA A 204 -7.35 3.07 22.04
CA ALA A 204 -7.04 4.43 22.49
C ALA A 204 -6.56 5.37 21.35
N GLY A 205 -7.10 5.21 20.13
CA GLY A 205 -6.76 5.99 18.94
C GLY A 205 -6.08 5.21 17.82
N CYS A 206 -5.81 3.91 17.99
CA CYS A 206 -5.39 3.04 16.90
C CYS A 206 -6.60 2.59 16.05
N ILE A 207 -6.38 1.79 15.01
CA ILE A 207 -7.46 1.12 14.27
C ILE A 207 -7.41 -0.36 14.65
N ASP A 208 -8.41 -0.83 15.39
CA ASP A 208 -8.53 -2.22 15.83
C ASP A 208 -9.43 -2.98 14.87
N LEU A 209 -8.93 -4.05 14.27
CA LEU A 209 -9.66 -4.93 13.35
C LEU A 209 -10.11 -6.23 14.03
N ALA A 210 -9.89 -6.37 15.35
CA ALA A 210 -10.12 -7.57 16.13
C ALA A 210 -9.58 -8.84 15.42
N ASP A 211 -10.40 -9.87 15.26
CA ASP A 211 -10.05 -11.11 14.55
C ASP A 211 -9.82 -10.90 13.04
N GLY A 212 -10.34 -9.82 12.46
CA GLY A 212 -10.14 -9.45 11.06
C GLY A 212 -8.69 -9.07 10.72
N MET A 213 -7.89 -8.73 11.74
CA MET A 213 -6.50 -8.31 11.54
C MET A 213 -5.63 -9.38 10.88
N GLU A 214 -5.83 -10.66 11.17
CA GLU A 214 -4.99 -11.73 10.62
C GLU A 214 -5.16 -11.89 9.11
N ASP A 215 -6.40 -11.79 8.65
CA ASP A 215 -6.74 -11.87 7.24
C ASP A 215 -6.35 -10.57 6.51
N PHE A 216 -6.52 -9.40 7.14
CA PHE A 216 -5.99 -8.14 6.65
C PHE A 216 -4.46 -8.15 6.51
N TYR A 217 -3.74 -8.63 7.54
CA TYR A 217 -2.28 -8.72 7.55
C TYR A 217 -1.77 -9.66 6.45
N LYS A 218 -2.49 -10.76 6.19
CA LYS A 218 -2.16 -11.66 5.09
C LYS A 218 -2.25 -10.97 3.73
N ASP A 219 -3.28 -10.17 3.49
CA ASP A 219 -3.43 -9.44 2.24
C ASP A 219 -2.38 -8.32 2.13
N PHE A 220 -2.15 -7.56 3.21
CA PHE A 220 -1.10 -6.55 3.30
C PHE A 220 0.32 -7.12 3.08
N SER A 221 0.63 -8.28 3.68
CA SER A 221 1.93 -8.93 3.55
C SER A 221 2.20 -9.50 2.15
N ARG A 222 1.17 -9.62 1.31
CA ARG A 222 1.30 -10.04 -0.10
C ARG A 222 1.29 -8.88 -1.10
N TYR A 223 0.75 -7.73 -0.71
CA TYR A 223 0.76 -6.54 -1.55
C TYR A 223 2.14 -5.90 -1.56
N ASP A 224 2.72 -5.61 -2.73
CA ASP A 224 4.14 -5.28 -2.84
C ASP A 224 4.48 -3.81 -2.55
N ASP A 225 3.49 -2.93 -2.51
CA ASP A 225 3.68 -1.49 -2.31
C ASP A 225 3.21 -1.03 -0.92
N ASP A 226 3.56 0.21 -0.57
CA ASP A 226 2.94 0.91 0.55
C ASP A 226 1.44 1.14 0.26
N LEU A 227 0.62 1.14 1.31
CA LEU A 227 -0.80 1.48 1.22
C LEU A 227 -1.08 2.83 1.87
N ILE A 228 -1.94 3.61 1.23
CA ILE A 228 -2.53 4.80 1.84
C ILE A 228 -3.90 4.41 2.38
N MET A 229 -4.12 4.67 3.66
CA MET A 229 -5.40 4.57 4.34
C MET A 229 -6.01 5.96 4.48
N ASN A 230 -7.15 6.15 3.82
CA ASN A 230 -7.96 7.34 3.96
C ASN A 230 -8.89 7.14 5.16
N VAL A 231 -8.65 7.87 6.24
CA VAL A 231 -9.53 7.91 7.40
C VAL A 231 -10.54 9.03 7.19
N LYS A 232 -11.82 8.66 7.11
CA LYS A 232 -12.92 9.60 6.99
C LYS A 232 -14.20 8.99 7.55
N TYR A 233 -14.74 9.58 8.59
CA TYR A 233 -15.91 9.06 9.31
C TYR A 233 -17.20 9.34 8.53
N ASP A 234 -18.01 8.30 8.32
CA ASP A 234 -19.30 8.42 7.63
C ASP A 234 -20.40 8.96 8.56
N GLU A 235 -20.26 8.74 9.87
CA GLU A 235 -21.21 9.13 10.91
C GLU A 235 -20.51 9.99 11.98
N GLU A 236 -21.27 10.82 12.69
CA GLU A 236 -20.71 11.62 13.79
C GLU A 236 -20.29 10.75 14.98
N CYS A 237 -20.94 9.60 15.20
CA CYS A 237 -20.60 8.60 16.20
C CYS A 237 -20.89 7.20 15.67
N TRP A 238 -20.16 6.16 16.11
CA TRP A 238 -20.30 4.79 15.60
C TRP A 238 -20.22 3.70 16.67
#